data_AF-A0A2N1RVI6-F1
#
_entry.id   AF-A0A2N1RVI6-F1
#
_cell.length_a   1.000
_cell.length_b   1.000
_cell.length_c   1.000
_cell.angle_alpha   90.00
_cell.angle_beta   90.00
_cell.angle_gamma   90.00
#
_symmetry.space_group_name_H-M   'P 1'
#
loop_
_entity.id
_entity.type
_entity.pdbx_description
1 polymer ?
#
loop_
_entity_poly.entity_id
_entity_poly.type
_entity_poly.pdbx_seq_one_letter_code
_entity_poly.pdbx_strand_id
1 'polypeptide(L)'
;MSSEMIESVEFDNSSEFFRRVRSIGCNDGQLVFDFTRLETFEPGLIKTIAIAQRFAMLDNKKIIFKGIPKETMDLLETKTNVAVAF
;
A
#
# COMPACT_ATOMS: atom_id res chain seq x y z
N MET A 1 19.59 5.89 18.36
CA MET A 1 19.04 6.10 17.01
C MET A 1 18.23 4.86 16.69
N SER A 2 16.91 4.93 16.82
CA SER A 2 16.03 3.85 16.40
C SER A 2 16.05 3.79 14.88
N SER A 3 16.62 2.73 14.31
CA SER A 3 16.35 2.37 12.92
C SER A 3 14.85 2.12 12.82
N GLU A 4 14.09 3.09 12.31
CA GLU A 4 12.76 2.81 11.79
C GLU A 4 12.98 1.81 10.63
N MET A 5 12.71 0.53 10.87
CA MET A 5 12.70 -0.47 9.81
C MET A 5 11.55 -0.11 8.87
N ILE A 6 11.90 0.46 7.73
CA ILE A 6 10.96 0.71 6.65
C ILE A 6 10.91 -0.59 5.83
N GLU A 7 9.87 -1.39 6.03
CA GLU A 7 9.62 -2.53 5.17
C GLU A 7 9.07 -2.03 3.82
N SER A 8 9.92 -2.08 2.79
CA SER A 8 9.52 -1.81 1.41
C SER A 8 9.04 -3.11 0.78
N VAL A 9 7.76 -3.16 0.46
CA VAL A 9 7.20 -4.32 -0.23
C VAL A 9 7.21 -3.99 -1.72
N GLU A 10 8.19 -4.55 -2.44
CA GLU A 10 8.28 -4.49 -3.91
C GLU A 10 7.55 -5.67 -4.55
N PHE A 11 6.83 -5.46 -5.65
CA PHE A 11 6.11 -6.53 -6.33
C PHE A 11 6.08 -6.30 -7.84
N ASP A 12 6.22 -7.40 -8.58
CA ASP A 12 6.37 -7.36 -10.04
C ASP A 12 5.04 -7.60 -10.77
N ASN A 13 3.99 -8.01 -10.03
CA ASN A 13 2.63 -8.17 -10.55
C ASN A 13 1.59 -8.10 -9.42
N SER A 14 0.34 -7.90 -9.81
CA SER A 14 -0.81 -7.78 -8.90
C SER A 14 -0.96 -8.98 -7.96
N SER A 15 -0.75 -10.21 -8.44
CA SER A 15 -0.94 -11.44 -7.67
C SER A 15 0.06 -11.57 -6.51
N GLU A 16 1.29 -11.11 -6.72
CA GLU A 16 2.32 -11.06 -5.68
C GLU A 16 1.92 -10.07 -4.57
N PHE A 17 1.40 -8.91 -4.94
CA PHE A 17 0.85 -7.93 -3.98
C PHE A 17 -0.28 -8.53 -3.14
N PHE A 18 -1.26 -9.20 -3.77
CA PHE A 18 -2.35 -9.87 -3.05
C PHE A 18 -1.86 -10.87 -2.01
N ARG A 19 -0.83 -11.65 -2.34
CA ARG A 19 -0.26 -12.65 -1.44
C ARG A 19 0.49 -11.97 -0.28
N ARG A 20 1.33 -10.98 -0.60
CA ARG A 20 2.13 -10.27 0.40
C ARG A 20 1.26 -9.48 1.38
N VAL A 21 0.25 -8.75 0.91
CA VAL A 21 -0.68 -8.01 1.80
C VAL A 21 -1.31 -8.93 2.85
N ARG A 22 -1.65 -10.17 2.50
CA ARG A 22 -2.22 -11.14 3.45
C ARG A 22 -1.19 -11.73 4.42
N SER A 23 0.10 -11.63 4.10
CA SER A 23 1.20 -12.09 4.96
C SER A 23 1.94 -10.96 5.66
N ILE A 24 1.55 -9.69 5.47
CA ILE A 24 2.04 -8.56 6.27
C ILE A 24 1.46 -8.75 7.68
N GLY A 25 2.14 -9.55 8.49
CA GLY A 25 2.10 -9.45 9.93
C GLY A 25 3.46 -8.92 10.35
N CYS A 26 3.54 -7.69 10.85
CA CYS A 26 4.77 -7.22 11.50
C CYS A 26 4.64 -5.91 12.27
N ASN A 27 5.58 -5.75 13.19
CA ASN A 27 5.62 -4.89 14.38
C ASN A 27 6.02 -3.42 14.14
N ASP A 28 6.07 -2.96 12.89
CA ASP A 28 6.58 -1.62 12.55
C ASP A 28 5.48 -0.59 12.29
N GLY A 29 5.76 0.67 12.62
CA GLY A 29 4.81 1.78 12.57
C GLY A 29 4.55 2.36 11.17
N GLN A 30 5.29 1.94 10.15
CA GLN A 30 5.15 2.43 8.77
C GLN A 30 5.22 1.30 7.75
N LEU A 31 4.53 1.46 6.62
CA LEU A 31 4.45 0.48 5.53
C LEU A 31 4.59 1.17 4.18
N VAL A 32 5.52 0.71 3.34
CA VAL A 32 5.72 1.25 1.98
C VAL A 32 5.22 0.26 0.95
N PHE A 33 4.30 0.71 0.11
CA PHE A 33 3.86 -0.02 -1.07
C PHE A 33 4.48 0.61 -2.32
N ASP A 34 5.41 -0.12 -2.95
CA ASP A 34 6.15 0.35 -4.12
C ASP A 34 5.60 -0.25 -5.41
N PHE A 35 4.93 0.58 -6.21
CA PHE A 35 4.36 0.23 -7.50
C PHE A 35 5.17 0.77 -8.68
N THR A 36 6.40 1.25 -8.48
CA THR A 36 7.23 1.81 -9.56
C THR A 36 7.51 0.83 -10.71
N ARG A 37 7.40 -0.47 -10.44
CA ARG A 37 7.59 -1.55 -11.43
C ARG A 37 6.27 -2.04 -12.05
N LEU A 38 5.14 -1.48 -11.67
CA LEU A 38 3.81 -1.86 -12.14
C LEU A 38 3.37 -0.92 -13.26
N GLU A 39 3.06 -1.49 -14.43
CA GLU A 39 2.66 -0.71 -15.61
C GLU A 39 1.17 -0.39 -15.64
N THR A 40 0.32 -1.21 -15.01
CA THR A 40 -1.14 -1.07 -15.07
C THR A 40 -1.82 -1.26 -13.72
N PHE A 41 -2.89 -0.49 -13.49
CA PHE A 41 -3.69 -0.53 -12.25
C PHE A 41 -5.10 -0.99 -12.56
N GLU A 42 -5.25 -2.29 -12.78
CA GLU A 42 -6.57 -2.87 -13.05
C GLU A 42 -7.51 -2.74 -11.83
N PRO A 43 -8.84 -2.70 -12.04
CA PRO A 43 -9.81 -2.54 -10.95
C PRO A 43 -9.67 -3.57 -9.82
N GLY A 44 -9.20 -4.78 -10.14
CA GLY A 44 -8.90 -5.81 -9.14
C GLY A 44 -7.78 -5.39 -8.19
N LEU A 45 -6.67 -4.87 -8.71
CA LEU A 45 -5.54 -4.39 -7.93
C LEU A 45 -5.93 -3.20 -7.04
N ILE A 46 -6.69 -2.24 -7.58
CA ILE A 46 -7.16 -1.07 -6.82
C ILE A 46 -7.97 -1.48 -5.59
N LYS A 47 -8.86 -2.49 -5.73
CA LYS A 47 -9.62 -3.03 -4.59
C LYS A 47 -8.68 -3.60 -3.53
N THR A 48 -7.62 -4.28 -3.92
CA THR A 48 -6.62 -4.84 -3.01
C THR A 48 -5.86 -3.77 -2.27
N ILE A 49 -5.45 -2.71 -2.97
CA ILE A 49 -4.74 -1.59 -2.36
C ILE A 49 -5.64 -0.95 -1.30
N ALA A 50 -6.92 -0.74 -1.61
CA ALA A 50 -7.90 -0.22 -0.65
C ALA A 50 -8.08 -1.15 0.58
N ILE A 51 -8.07 -2.47 0.37
CA ILE A 51 -8.15 -3.46 1.47
C ILE A 51 -6.88 -3.41 2.33
N ALA A 52 -5.71 -3.41 1.70
CA ALA A 52 -4.41 -3.32 2.37
C ALA A 52 -4.31 -2.04 3.21
N GLN A 53 -4.78 -0.92 2.66
CA GLN A 53 -4.85 0.37 3.33
C GLN A 53 -5.72 0.30 4.59
N ARG A 54 -6.91 -0.28 4.50
CA ARG A 54 -7.79 -0.45 5.66
C ARG A 54 -7.18 -1.32 6.74
N PHE A 55 -6.49 -2.41 6.39
CA PHE A 55 -5.82 -3.25 7.39
C PHE A 55 -4.67 -2.51 8.09
N ALA A 56 -3.81 -1.85 7.33
CA ALA A 56 -2.71 -1.08 7.91
C ALA A 56 -3.21 0.04 8.84
N MET A 57 -4.36 0.66 8.54
CA MET A 57 -4.98 1.63 9.45
C MET A 57 -5.49 1.02 10.75
N LEU A 58 -6.10 -0.18 10.72
CA LEU A 58 -6.54 -0.87 11.94
C LEU A 58 -5.35 -1.13 12.88
N ASP A 59 -4.15 -1.29 12.31
CA ASP A 59 -2.89 -1.46 13.03
C ASP A 59 -2.19 -0.13 13.37
N ASN A 60 -2.83 1.02 13.17
CA ASN A 60 -2.27 2.38 13.34
C ASN A 60 -0.97 2.64 12.57
N LYS A 61 -0.81 2.03 11.40
CA LYS A 61 0.39 2.19 10.58
C LYS A 61 0.25 3.38 9.62
N LYS A 62 1.36 4.09 9.43
CA LYS A 62 1.50 5.06 8.35
C LYS A 62 1.74 4.32 7.03
N ILE A 63 1.01 4.67 5.98
CA ILE A 63 1.20 4.08 4.65
C ILE A 63 1.84 5.10 3.72
N ILE A 64 2.79 4.63 2.93
CA ILE A 64 3.49 5.41 1.91
C ILE A 64 3.33 4.68 0.57
N PHE A 65 2.83 5.37 -0.45
CA PHE A 65 2.73 4.85 -1.80
C PHE A 65 3.87 5.40 -2.68
N LYS A 66 4.55 4.53 -3.43
CA LYS A 66 5.51 4.92 -4.47
C LYS A 66 5.04 4.42 -5.83
N GLY A 67 5.24 5.21 -6.88
CA GLY A 67 4.90 4.82 -8.25
C GLY A 67 3.41 4.64 -8.53
N ILE A 68 2.51 5.07 -7.63
CA ILE A 68 1.07 5.01 -7.87
C ILE A 68 0.60 6.19 -8.74
N PRO A 69 -0.20 5.97 -9.80
CA PRO A 69 -0.78 7.04 -10.59
C PRO A 69 -1.68 7.93 -9.73
N LYS A 70 -1.63 9.24 -9.96
CA LYS A 70 -2.44 10.22 -9.22
C LYS A 70 -3.94 9.92 -9.28
N GLU A 71 -4.45 9.53 -10.45
CA GLU A 71 -5.85 9.14 -10.62
C GLU A 71 -6.28 7.96 -9.73
N THR A 72 -5.37 6.99 -9.52
CA THR A 72 -5.62 5.84 -8.65
C THR A 72 -5.56 6.25 -7.19
N MET A 73 -4.66 7.16 -6.85
CA MET A 73 -4.56 7.76 -5.51
C MET A 73 -5.84 8.52 -5.15
N ASP A 74 -6.29 9.45 -6.00
CA ASP A 74 -7.51 10.24 -5.79
C ASP A 74 -8.74 9.31 -5.60
N LEU A 75 -8.80 8.23 -6.38
CA LEU A 75 -9.83 7.20 -6.26
C LEU A 75 -9.77 6.45 -4.92
N LEU A 76 -8.57 6.11 -4.44
CA LEU A 76 -8.37 5.46 -3.15
C LEU A 76 -8.75 6.37 -1.99
N GLU A 77 -8.36 7.64 -2.02
CA GLU A 77 -8.73 8.63 -0.99
C GLU A 77 -10.25 8.79 -0.92
N THR A 78 -10.90 8.94 -2.07
CA THR A 78 -12.38 9.05 -2.15
C THR A 78 -13.09 7.80 -1.60
N LYS A 79 -12.53 6.60 -1.83
CA LYS A 79 -13.15 5.33 -1.41
C LYS A 79 -12.81 4.90 0.01
N THR A 80 -11.75 5.44 0.59
CA THR A 80 -11.28 5.03 1.92
C THR A 80 -11.44 6.14 2.97
N ASN A 81 -11.65 7.40 2.57
CA ASN A 81 -11.61 8.60 3.43
C ASN A 81 -10.27 8.77 4.17
N VAL A 82 -9.17 8.32 3.56
CA VAL A 82 -7.84 8.32 4.17
C VAL A 82 -6.94 9.26 3.40
N ALA A 83 -6.36 10.24 4.08
CA ALA A 83 -5.30 11.06 3.52
C ALA A 83 -4.02 10.22 3.39
N VAL A 84 -3.48 10.14 2.18
CA VAL A 84 -2.20 9.47 1.91
C VAL A 84 -1.07 10.43 2.27
N ALA A 85 -0.08 9.95 3.03
CA ALA A 85 1.12 10.74 3.34
C ALA A 85 2.20 10.52 2.26
N PHE A 86 2.85 11.61 1.88
CA PHE A 86 3.93 11.66 0.87
C PHE A 86 5.31 11.56 1.52
#